data_AF-A0A174I2R1-F1
#
_entry.id   AF-A0A174I2R1-F1
#
_cell.length_a   1.000
_cell.length_b   1.000
_cell.length_c   1.000
_cell.angle_alpha   90.00
_cell.angle_beta   90.00
_cell.angle_gamma   90.00
#
_symmetry.space_group_name_H-M   'P 1'
#
loop_
_entity.id
_entity.type
_entity.pdbx_description
1 polymer ?
#
loop_
_entity_poly.entity_id
_entity_poly.type
_entity_poly.pdbx_seq_one_letter_code
_entity_poly.pdbx_strand_id
1 'polypeptide(L)'
;MEGARISWDELTCVGYPVSEEKTEKLCRDIESFRKKAGMAEHSVKLEQLINWKILKQSEGQMMATNAYALLTSDYFPFSKTQCAVFKGTDRAVFLDKREFIGSIYTQIESAIDFVLRNIRLGATIDGLVRKEKYELPPEAIREMIINAHCHRNLLDESCIQVAIYDNRLEVTSPGGLYNGLTYEEVMNGHSKIRNKAIANIFSQMGLVEAWGSGIKRILNAAKEYGLPEPKFQEFDNMFRVELFRNFLPMTSENKHIGETSEKHGIVELNSTQQEIVKLLLENNQLSAAKLAEKIGVASRNIESNIKKLKELGILIRHGSPKNGYWEVIDCGKKNNEDTE
;
A
#
# COMPACT_ATOMS: atom_id res chain seq x y z
N MET A 1 -24.84 1.96 -27.80
CA MET A 1 -23.47 1.94 -27.22
C MET A 1 -23.13 0.60 -26.56
N GLU A 2 -24.06 -0.36 -26.46
CA GLU A 2 -23.72 -1.76 -26.18
C GLU A 2 -23.20 -2.43 -27.47
N GLY A 3 -22.00 -3.05 -27.39
CA GLY A 3 -21.39 -3.79 -28.50
C GLY A 3 -19.91 -3.45 -28.76
N ALA A 4 -19.45 -2.24 -28.43
CA ALA A 4 -18.11 -1.78 -28.83
C ALA A 4 -16.95 -2.23 -27.92
N ARG A 5 -17.23 -2.76 -26.70
CA ARG A 5 -16.21 -3.10 -25.68
C ARG A 5 -15.19 -1.97 -25.39
N ILE A 6 -15.56 -0.71 -25.63
CA ILE A 6 -14.71 0.48 -25.40
C ILE A 6 -14.79 0.87 -23.93
N SER A 7 -13.65 1.12 -23.28
CA SER A 7 -13.61 1.64 -21.91
C SER A 7 -13.74 3.16 -21.85
N TRP A 8 -14.17 3.73 -20.71
CA TRP A 8 -14.47 5.17 -20.60
C TRP A 8 -13.25 6.05 -20.91
N ASP A 9 -12.06 5.59 -20.51
CA ASP A 9 -10.78 6.26 -20.75
C ASP A 9 -10.39 6.32 -22.23
N GLU A 10 -10.95 5.44 -23.08
CA GLU A 10 -10.78 5.48 -24.53
C GLU A 10 -11.74 6.47 -25.23
N LEU A 11 -12.78 6.97 -24.56
CA LEU A 11 -13.73 7.92 -25.16
C LEU A 11 -13.05 9.26 -25.42
N THR A 12 -13.55 9.98 -26.44
CA THR A 12 -13.06 11.32 -26.76
C THR A 12 -13.37 12.27 -25.61
N CYS A 13 -12.36 13.02 -25.13
CA CYS A 13 -12.52 14.03 -24.10
C CYS A 13 -13.00 15.34 -24.73
N VAL A 14 -14.31 15.55 -24.73
CA VAL A 14 -14.90 16.78 -25.27
C VAL A 14 -14.42 17.99 -24.46
N GLY A 15 -13.98 19.05 -25.16
CA GLY A 15 -13.51 20.29 -24.54
C GLY A 15 -12.05 20.30 -24.11
N TYR A 16 -11.30 19.20 -24.26
CA TYR A 16 -9.87 19.16 -23.96
C TYR A 16 -9.03 19.04 -25.25
N PRO A 17 -8.32 20.10 -25.67
CA PRO A 17 -7.55 20.08 -26.91
C PRO A 17 -6.25 19.28 -26.78
N VAL A 18 -5.80 18.69 -27.88
CA VAL A 18 -4.46 18.10 -27.98
C VAL A 18 -3.44 19.23 -28.10
N SER A 19 -2.41 19.20 -27.27
CA SER A 19 -1.31 20.16 -27.28
C SER A 19 -0.02 19.46 -27.67
N GLU A 20 0.77 20.06 -28.56
CA GLU A 20 2.07 19.54 -28.98
C GLU A 20 3.00 19.37 -27.78
N GLU A 21 3.17 20.44 -26.98
CA GLU A 21 4.00 20.44 -25.76
C GLU A 21 3.61 19.32 -24.78
N LYS A 22 2.32 19.17 -24.48
CA LYS A 22 1.83 18.11 -23.58
C LYS A 22 2.06 16.72 -24.14
N THR A 23 1.94 16.56 -25.45
CA THR A 23 2.14 15.29 -26.15
C THR A 23 3.62 14.90 -26.13
N GLU A 24 4.51 15.82 -26.47
CA GLU A 24 5.96 15.60 -26.40
C GLU A 24 6.42 15.30 -24.97
N LYS A 25 5.88 16.01 -23.98
CA LYS A 25 6.14 15.71 -22.57
C LYS A 25 5.72 14.28 -22.23
N LEU A 26 4.50 13.86 -22.60
CA LEU A 26 4.02 12.51 -22.34
C LEU A 26 4.92 11.44 -23.01
N CYS A 27 5.36 11.66 -24.25
CA CYS A 27 6.28 10.75 -24.93
C CYS A 27 7.60 10.61 -24.16
N ARG A 28 8.22 11.74 -23.77
CA ARG A 28 9.47 11.74 -22.98
C ARG A 28 9.30 11.05 -21.62
N ASP A 29 8.18 11.25 -20.96
CA ASP A 29 7.90 10.61 -19.68
C ASP A 29 7.79 9.08 -19.86
N ILE A 30 7.07 8.60 -20.89
CA ILE A 30 6.98 7.17 -21.20
C ILE A 30 8.36 6.56 -21.44
N GLU A 31 9.21 7.23 -22.23
CA GLU A 31 10.59 6.80 -22.49
C GLU A 31 11.43 6.75 -21.21
N SER A 32 11.31 7.76 -20.34
CA SER A 32 11.99 7.78 -19.06
C SER A 32 11.56 6.62 -18.16
N PHE A 33 10.27 6.28 -18.14
CA PHE A 33 9.77 5.13 -17.38
C PHE A 33 10.28 3.80 -17.94
N ARG A 34 10.28 3.62 -19.27
CA ARG A 34 10.86 2.44 -19.92
C ARG A 34 12.33 2.24 -19.54
N LYS A 35 13.10 3.33 -19.57
CA LYS A 35 14.51 3.30 -19.17
C LYS A 35 14.69 2.89 -17.72
N LYS A 36 13.92 3.49 -16.79
CA LYS A 36 13.92 3.10 -15.36
C LYS A 36 13.55 1.62 -15.16
N ALA A 37 12.65 1.09 -15.99
CA ALA A 37 12.23 -0.31 -15.96
C ALA A 37 13.19 -1.28 -16.67
N GLY A 38 14.31 -0.81 -17.24
CA GLY A 38 15.24 -1.65 -17.99
C GLY A 38 14.67 -2.20 -19.30
N MET A 39 13.63 -1.57 -19.84
CA MET A 39 13.01 -1.94 -21.12
C MET A 39 13.80 -1.37 -22.30
N ALA A 40 13.63 -1.96 -23.48
CA ALA A 40 14.31 -1.49 -24.69
C ALA A 40 13.96 -0.04 -25.04
N GLU A 41 14.98 0.80 -25.19
CA GLU A 41 14.85 2.22 -25.51
C GLU A 41 14.34 2.41 -26.94
N HIS A 42 13.07 2.79 -27.08
CA HIS A 42 12.45 3.13 -28.36
C HIS A 42 11.75 4.48 -28.24
N SER A 43 11.98 5.37 -29.21
CA SER A 43 11.32 6.67 -29.25
C SER A 43 9.81 6.50 -29.36
N VAL A 44 9.06 7.21 -28.52
CA VAL A 44 7.60 7.24 -28.56
C VAL A 44 7.15 8.33 -29.51
N LYS A 45 6.45 7.91 -30.57
CA LYS A 45 5.92 8.82 -31.59
C LYS A 45 4.42 9.01 -31.46
N LEU A 46 3.89 10.04 -32.10
CA LEU A 46 2.47 10.36 -32.12
C LEU A 46 1.62 9.18 -32.57
N GLU A 47 2.07 8.42 -33.57
CA GLU A 47 1.36 7.25 -34.09
C GLU A 47 1.19 6.16 -33.03
N GLN A 48 2.16 6.03 -32.10
CA GLN A 48 2.05 5.08 -31.00
C GLN A 48 0.94 5.48 -30.02
N LEU A 49 0.80 6.78 -29.72
CA LEU A 49 -0.28 7.26 -28.86
C LEU A 49 -1.67 7.01 -29.47
N ILE A 50 -1.79 7.05 -30.80
CA ILE A 50 -3.03 6.68 -31.51
C ILE A 50 -3.28 5.17 -31.40
N ASN A 51 -2.25 4.36 -31.65
CA ASN A 51 -2.33 2.90 -31.55
C ASN A 51 -2.71 2.45 -30.13
N TRP A 52 -2.21 3.14 -29.11
CA TRP A 52 -2.52 2.90 -27.70
C TRP A 52 -3.83 3.52 -27.22
N LYS A 53 -4.62 4.12 -28.11
CA LYS A 53 -5.93 4.73 -27.82
C LYS A 53 -5.88 5.92 -26.86
N ILE A 54 -4.74 6.58 -26.79
CA ILE A 54 -4.54 7.82 -26.04
C ILE A 54 -4.95 9.02 -26.88
N LEU A 55 -4.67 8.97 -28.19
CA LEU A 55 -5.18 9.94 -29.15
C LEU A 55 -6.09 9.25 -30.14
N LYS A 56 -6.99 10.02 -30.74
CA LYS A 56 -7.84 9.61 -31.85
C LYS A 56 -7.62 10.58 -33.00
N GLN A 57 -7.71 10.06 -34.22
CA GLN A 57 -7.74 10.89 -35.42
C GLN A 57 -9.12 10.75 -36.06
N SER A 58 -9.77 11.88 -36.33
CA SER A 58 -11.07 11.94 -37.01
C SER A 58 -11.08 13.15 -37.93
N GLU A 59 -11.48 12.95 -39.18
CA GLU A 59 -11.57 14.03 -40.19
C GLU A 59 -10.28 14.86 -40.33
N GLY A 60 -9.12 14.21 -40.18
CA GLY A 60 -7.80 14.87 -40.25
C GLY A 60 -7.40 15.63 -38.98
N GLN A 61 -8.27 15.73 -37.97
CA GLN A 61 -7.97 16.37 -36.69
C GLN A 61 -7.62 15.35 -35.61
N MET A 62 -6.67 15.72 -34.74
CA MET A 62 -6.34 14.96 -33.55
C MET A 62 -7.28 15.32 -32.40
N MET A 63 -7.80 14.30 -31.74
CA MET A 63 -8.70 14.42 -30.60
C MET A 63 -8.11 13.69 -29.39
N ALA A 64 -8.15 14.36 -28.24
CA ALA A 64 -7.77 13.77 -26.97
C ALA A 64 -8.79 12.70 -26.55
N THR A 65 -8.32 11.59 -25.99
CA THR A 65 -9.18 10.73 -25.17
C THR A 65 -9.17 11.17 -23.72
N ASN A 66 -10.11 10.65 -22.93
CA ASN A 66 -10.12 10.86 -21.49
C ASN A 66 -8.81 10.39 -20.84
N ALA A 67 -8.21 9.30 -21.33
CA ALA A 67 -6.89 8.85 -20.90
C ALA A 67 -5.81 9.91 -21.16
N TYR A 68 -5.80 10.55 -22.33
CA TYR A 68 -4.84 11.62 -22.62
C TYR A 68 -4.99 12.81 -21.66
N ALA A 69 -6.23 13.24 -21.36
CA ALA A 69 -6.46 14.29 -20.38
C ALA A 69 -5.92 13.91 -18.98
N LEU A 70 -6.19 12.69 -18.52
CA LEU A 70 -5.69 12.15 -17.24
C LEU A 70 -4.15 11.99 -17.20
N LEU A 71 -3.51 11.75 -18.35
CA LEU A 71 -2.07 11.58 -18.46
C LEU A 71 -1.32 12.91 -18.66
N THR A 72 -2.00 14.00 -18.98
CA THR A 72 -1.35 15.26 -19.35
C THR A 72 -1.81 16.48 -18.55
N SER A 73 -2.78 16.34 -17.65
CA SER A 73 -3.34 17.47 -16.89
C SER A 73 -4.09 17.06 -15.63
N ASP A 74 -4.56 18.07 -14.92
CA ASP A 74 -5.54 18.05 -13.84
C ASP A 74 -6.97 18.42 -14.31
N TYR A 75 -7.27 18.27 -15.62
CA TYR A 75 -8.55 18.68 -16.22
C TYR A 75 -9.78 18.12 -15.51
N PHE A 76 -9.67 16.90 -14.95
CA PHE A 76 -10.72 16.29 -14.16
C PHE A 76 -10.49 16.55 -12.66
N PRO A 77 -11.32 17.37 -11.98
CA PRO A 77 -11.12 17.69 -10.56
C PRO A 77 -11.18 16.47 -9.63
N PHE A 78 -11.93 15.44 -10.03
CA PHE A 78 -12.00 14.17 -9.32
C PHE A 78 -10.70 13.36 -9.42
N SER A 79 -9.85 13.63 -10.42
CA SER A 79 -8.62 12.90 -10.70
C SER A 79 -7.48 13.37 -9.78
N LYS A 80 -7.64 13.08 -8.49
CA LYS A 80 -6.62 13.30 -7.47
C LYS A 80 -6.38 12.05 -6.66
N THR A 81 -5.23 12.01 -5.97
CA THR A 81 -4.89 10.98 -4.98
C THR A 81 -4.69 11.66 -3.64
N GLN A 82 -5.53 11.33 -2.67
CA GLN A 82 -5.43 11.83 -1.31
C GLN A 82 -4.58 10.87 -0.49
N CYS A 83 -3.52 11.38 0.13
CA CYS A 83 -2.69 10.63 1.06
C CYS A 83 -2.81 11.22 2.45
N ALA A 84 -2.91 10.38 3.48
CA ALA A 84 -2.98 10.82 4.87
C ALA A 84 -2.29 9.83 5.80
N VAL A 85 -1.69 10.37 6.86
CA VAL A 85 -1.20 9.61 8.01
C VAL A 85 -2.12 9.89 9.19
N PHE A 86 -2.58 8.83 9.83
CA PHE A 86 -3.43 8.88 11.00
C PHE A 86 -2.71 8.33 12.21
N LYS A 87 -2.90 8.96 13.37
CA LYS A 87 -2.52 8.38 14.66
C LYS A 87 -3.57 7.36 15.08
N GLY A 88 -3.14 6.18 15.54
CA GLY A 88 -4.03 5.10 15.92
C GLY A 88 -4.54 4.30 14.72
N THR A 89 -5.73 3.72 14.87
CA THR A 89 -6.33 2.80 13.89
C THR A 89 -7.58 3.35 13.20
N ASP A 90 -7.94 4.59 13.52
CA ASP A 90 -9.10 5.31 13.00
C ASP A 90 -8.69 6.62 12.30
N ARG A 91 -9.69 7.38 11.82
CA ARG A 91 -9.47 8.64 11.08
C ARG A 91 -9.59 9.89 11.95
N ALA A 92 -9.46 9.78 13.27
CA ALA A 92 -9.74 10.88 14.19
C ALA A 92 -8.62 11.95 14.20
N VAL A 93 -7.35 11.54 14.10
CA VAL A 93 -6.20 12.45 14.24
C VAL A 93 -5.27 12.34 13.04
N PHE A 94 -5.20 13.40 12.24
CA PHE A 94 -4.25 13.53 11.13
C PHE A 94 -2.86 13.92 11.65
N LEU A 95 -1.83 13.23 11.19
CA LEU A 95 -0.42 13.58 11.40
C LEU A 95 0.19 14.27 10.16
N ASP A 96 -0.21 13.83 8.97
CA ASP A 96 0.14 14.45 7.69
C ASP A 96 -1.01 14.22 6.70
N LYS A 97 -1.19 15.14 5.75
CA LYS A 97 -2.18 15.05 4.67
C LYS A 97 -1.66 15.74 3.42
N ARG A 98 -1.75 15.06 2.28
CA ARG A 98 -1.38 15.58 0.95
C ARG A 98 -2.44 15.24 -0.08
N GLU A 99 -2.63 16.13 -1.04
CA GLU A 99 -3.43 15.86 -2.25
C GLU A 99 -2.52 16.00 -3.46
N PHE A 100 -2.44 14.95 -4.27
CA PHE A 100 -1.68 14.95 -5.51
C PHE A 100 -2.63 15.12 -6.70
N ILE A 101 -2.34 16.11 -7.54
CA ILE A 101 -3.08 16.46 -8.76
C ILE A 101 -2.15 16.39 -9.97
N GLY A 102 -2.68 16.58 -11.18
CA GLY A 102 -1.92 16.50 -12.42
C GLY A 102 -1.97 15.11 -13.02
N SER A 103 -0.94 14.74 -13.80
CA SER A 103 -0.96 13.47 -14.53
C SER A 103 -0.92 12.26 -13.60
N ILE A 104 -1.75 11.25 -13.87
CA ILE A 104 -1.94 10.11 -12.96
C ILE A 104 -0.64 9.32 -12.66
N TYR A 105 0.34 9.25 -13.56
CA TYR A 105 1.63 8.59 -13.27
C TYR A 105 2.49 9.40 -12.28
N THR A 106 2.41 10.74 -12.30
CA THR A 106 3.09 11.56 -11.28
C THR A 106 2.41 11.48 -9.94
N GLN A 107 1.06 11.33 -9.92
CA GLN A 107 0.33 11.07 -8.68
C GLN A 107 0.73 9.73 -8.07
N ILE A 108 0.93 8.69 -8.89
CA ILE A 108 1.41 7.38 -8.45
C ILE A 108 2.81 7.48 -7.83
N GLU A 109 3.78 8.09 -8.53
CA GLU A 109 5.14 8.28 -7.98
C GLU A 109 5.09 9.06 -6.66
N SER A 110 4.32 10.15 -6.61
CA SER A 110 4.19 10.99 -5.41
C SER A 110 3.53 10.27 -4.24
N ALA A 111 2.52 9.43 -4.50
CA ALA A 111 1.84 8.66 -3.47
C ALA A 111 2.74 7.54 -2.91
N ILE A 112 3.49 6.85 -3.77
CA ILE A 112 4.49 5.85 -3.34
C ILE A 112 5.54 6.52 -2.46
N ASP A 113 6.12 7.63 -2.93
CA ASP A 113 7.09 8.42 -2.18
C ASP A 113 6.54 8.89 -0.83
N PHE A 114 5.29 9.35 -0.80
CA PHE A 114 4.62 9.75 0.44
C PHE A 114 4.55 8.58 1.43
N VAL A 115 4.18 7.38 0.95
CA VAL A 115 4.13 6.20 1.82
C VAL A 115 5.52 5.85 2.33
N LEU A 116 6.52 5.76 1.46
CA LEU A 116 7.89 5.37 1.85
C LEU A 116 8.51 6.34 2.87
N ARG A 117 8.21 7.64 2.78
CA ARG A 117 8.68 8.65 3.75
C ARG A 117 7.98 8.57 5.11
N ASN A 118 6.78 7.98 5.17
CA ASN A 118 5.93 7.92 6.37
C ASN A 118 5.87 6.53 7.01
N ILE A 119 6.58 5.54 6.47
CA ILE A 119 6.76 4.21 7.07
C ILE A 119 8.18 4.07 7.62
N ARG A 120 8.37 3.16 8.57
CA ARG A 120 9.68 2.94 9.21
C ARG A 120 10.66 2.30 8.24
N LEU A 121 11.89 2.82 8.20
CA LEU A 121 13.03 2.20 7.53
C LEU A 121 13.91 1.55 8.60
N GLY A 122 13.84 0.22 8.71
CA GLY A 122 14.69 -0.57 9.58
C GLY A 122 16.05 -0.85 8.94
N ALA A 123 17.03 -1.27 9.75
CA ALA A 123 18.31 -1.76 9.26
C ALA A 123 18.48 -3.22 9.69
N THR A 124 18.61 -4.11 8.71
CA THR A 124 18.97 -5.52 8.94
C THR A 124 20.42 -5.72 8.55
N ILE A 125 21.21 -6.39 9.39
CA ILE A 125 22.59 -6.78 9.03
C ILE A 125 22.50 -8.15 8.36
N ASP A 126 22.85 -8.22 7.08
CA ASP A 126 22.94 -9.46 6.32
C ASP A 126 24.43 -9.72 6.01
N GLY A 127 25.04 -10.62 6.78
CA GLY A 127 26.48 -10.85 6.76
C GLY A 127 27.29 -9.64 7.27
N LEU A 128 28.14 -9.08 6.41
CA LEU A 128 28.98 -7.90 6.72
C LEU A 128 28.34 -6.57 6.33
N VAL A 129 27.18 -6.58 5.67
CA VAL A 129 26.58 -5.38 5.08
C VAL A 129 25.23 -5.06 5.74
N ARG A 130 25.11 -3.83 6.23
CA ARG A 130 23.85 -3.26 6.68
C ARG A 130 22.95 -3.00 5.46
N LYS A 131 21.81 -3.66 5.39
CA LYS A 131 20.75 -3.40 4.40
C LYS A 131 19.63 -2.63 5.08
N GLU A 132 19.29 -1.47 4.52
CA GLU A 132 18.09 -0.73 4.90
C GLU A 132 16.86 -1.43 4.28
N LYS A 133 15.86 -1.74 5.11
CA LYS A 133 14.65 -2.46 4.71
C LYS A 133 13.43 -1.77 5.32
N TYR A 134 12.47 -1.40 4.48
CA TYR A 134 11.21 -0.82 4.94
C TYR A 134 10.40 -1.83 5.76
N GLU A 135 9.56 -1.34 6.68
CA GLU A 135 8.65 -2.19 7.45
C GLU A 135 7.54 -2.82 6.60
N LEU A 136 7.19 -2.20 5.46
CA LEU A 136 6.24 -2.71 4.48
C LEU A 136 6.92 -2.88 3.12
N PRO A 137 6.59 -3.94 2.35
CA PRO A 137 7.18 -4.21 1.04
C PRO A 137 6.88 -3.09 0.02
N PRO A 138 7.91 -2.36 -0.49
CA PRO A 138 7.74 -1.33 -1.50
C PRO A 138 7.02 -1.84 -2.77
N GLU A 139 7.28 -3.09 -3.17
CA GLU A 139 6.64 -3.74 -4.30
C GLU A 139 5.14 -3.91 -4.12
N ALA A 140 4.67 -4.25 -2.91
CA ALA A 140 3.24 -4.37 -2.61
C ALA A 140 2.58 -2.98 -2.60
N ILE A 141 3.23 -1.98 -2.00
CA ILE A 141 2.76 -0.59 -1.97
C ILE A 141 2.56 -0.06 -3.38
N ARG A 142 3.58 -0.24 -4.24
CA ARG A 142 3.54 0.13 -5.65
C ARG A 142 2.38 -0.56 -6.37
N GLU A 143 2.22 -1.87 -6.20
CA GLU A 143 1.16 -2.64 -6.85
C GLU A 143 -0.24 -2.21 -6.39
N MET A 144 -0.43 -1.97 -5.08
CA MET A 144 -1.70 -1.47 -4.53
C MET A 144 -2.10 -0.13 -5.14
N ILE A 145 -1.17 0.83 -5.19
CA ILE A 145 -1.43 2.20 -5.70
C ILE A 145 -1.67 2.19 -7.21
N ILE A 146 -0.90 1.43 -7.98
CA ILE A 146 -1.08 1.34 -9.43
C ILE A 146 -2.40 0.66 -9.77
N ASN A 147 -2.75 -0.44 -9.09
CA ASN A 147 -4.02 -1.14 -9.32
C ASN A 147 -5.23 -0.26 -8.98
N ALA A 148 -5.13 0.57 -7.94
CA ALA A 148 -6.16 1.56 -7.63
C ALA A 148 -6.42 2.51 -8.82
N HIS A 149 -5.39 2.94 -9.55
CA HIS A 149 -5.54 3.80 -10.74
C HIS A 149 -6.09 3.03 -11.96
N CYS A 150 -5.58 1.83 -12.22
CA CYS A 150 -6.01 0.99 -13.36
C CYS A 150 -7.48 0.55 -13.27
N HIS A 151 -7.96 0.32 -12.04
CA HIS A 151 -9.28 -0.25 -11.79
C HIS A 151 -10.30 0.74 -11.26
N ARG A 152 -9.93 1.99 -10.99
CA ARG A 152 -10.85 3.03 -10.52
C ARG A 152 -12.07 3.20 -11.43
N ASN A 153 -13.25 3.35 -10.83
CA ASN A 153 -14.43 3.88 -11.50
C ASN A 153 -14.25 5.39 -11.72
N LEU A 154 -13.99 5.79 -12.98
CA LEU A 154 -13.78 7.19 -13.37
C LEU A 154 -15.09 7.98 -13.54
N LEU A 155 -16.25 7.34 -13.38
CA LEU A 155 -17.55 8.01 -13.31
C LEU A 155 -17.89 8.47 -11.87
N ASP A 156 -17.13 8.01 -10.88
CA ASP A 156 -17.29 8.41 -9.48
C ASP A 156 -16.38 9.61 -9.17
N GLU A 157 -16.98 10.67 -8.62
CA GLU A 157 -16.26 11.90 -8.26
C GLU A 157 -15.34 11.74 -7.03
N SER A 158 -15.52 10.66 -6.26
CA SER A 158 -14.63 10.29 -5.16
C SER A 158 -13.24 9.99 -5.68
N CYS A 159 -12.21 10.25 -4.88
CA CYS A 159 -10.81 10.09 -5.27
C CYS A 159 -10.17 8.84 -4.66
N ILE A 160 -8.98 8.47 -5.14
CA ILE A 160 -8.20 7.39 -4.52
C ILE A 160 -7.68 7.89 -3.18
N GLN A 161 -7.80 7.06 -2.14
CA GLN A 161 -7.33 7.35 -0.79
C GLN A 161 -6.22 6.38 -0.40
N VAL A 162 -5.07 6.91 -0.01
CA VAL A 162 -3.93 6.18 0.55
C VAL A 162 -3.80 6.61 2.02
N ALA A 163 -4.13 5.72 2.94
CA ALA A 163 -4.19 6.02 4.37
C ALA A 163 -3.21 5.14 5.16
N ILE A 164 -2.32 5.77 5.90
CA ILE A 164 -1.34 5.10 6.76
C ILE A 164 -1.83 5.23 8.19
N TYR A 165 -1.97 4.10 8.88
CA TYR A 165 -2.36 4.00 10.28
C TYR A 165 -1.22 3.35 11.08
N ASP A 166 -1.34 3.35 12.41
CA ASP A 166 -0.35 2.73 13.28
C ASP A 166 -0.17 1.23 13.01
N ASN A 167 -1.20 0.54 12.53
CA ASN A 167 -1.17 -0.91 12.31
C ASN A 167 -1.24 -1.35 10.84
N ARG A 168 -1.49 -0.46 9.87
CA ARG A 168 -1.68 -0.85 8.46
C ARG A 168 -1.56 0.31 7.48
N LEU A 169 -1.32 -0.03 6.22
CA LEU A 169 -1.56 0.82 5.06
C LEU A 169 -2.88 0.39 4.39
N GLU A 170 -3.75 1.35 4.10
CA GLU A 170 -4.96 1.15 3.30
C GLU A 170 -4.85 1.91 1.97
N VAL A 171 -5.19 1.25 0.86
CA VAL A 171 -5.42 1.91 -0.43
C VAL A 171 -6.86 1.63 -0.84
N THR A 172 -7.67 2.69 -0.93
CA THR A 172 -9.10 2.62 -1.31
C THR A 172 -9.29 3.32 -2.66
N SER A 173 -9.88 2.60 -3.62
CA SER A 173 -10.25 3.13 -4.93
C SER A 173 -11.77 3.14 -5.12
N PRO A 174 -12.33 4.20 -5.73
CA PRO A 174 -13.73 4.22 -6.14
C PRO A 174 -14.06 3.10 -7.13
N GLY A 175 -15.24 2.51 -6.98
CA GLY A 175 -15.74 1.39 -7.77
C GLY A 175 -15.44 0.02 -7.15
N GLY A 176 -16.44 -0.85 -7.14
CA GLY A 176 -16.32 -2.25 -6.72
C GLY A 176 -15.70 -3.18 -7.77
N LEU A 177 -15.92 -4.48 -7.65
CA LEU A 177 -15.47 -5.48 -8.61
C LEU A 177 -16.12 -5.25 -9.99
N TYR A 178 -15.35 -5.46 -11.05
CA TYR A 178 -15.75 -5.04 -12.40
C TYR A 178 -16.29 -6.18 -13.25
N ASN A 179 -17.36 -5.90 -14.00
CA ASN A 179 -17.87 -6.76 -15.08
C ASN A 179 -18.17 -8.19 -14.61
N GLY A 180 -18.84 -8.30 -13.45
CA GLY A 180 -19.30 -9.56 -12.87
C GLY A 180 -18.21 -10.42 -12.23
N LEU A 181 -17.01 -9.87 -11.99
CA LEU A 181 -15.98 -10.59 -11.24
C LEU A 181 -16.43 -10.83 -9.80
N THR A 182 -16.21 -12.04 -9.32
CA THR A 182 -16.38 -12.41 -7.91
C THR A 182 -15.08 -12.24 -7.14
N TYR A 183 -15.19 -12.14 -5.81
CA TYR A 183 -14.02 -12.09 -4.94
C TYR A 183 -13.09 -13.30 -5.14
N GLU A 184 -13.65 -14.50 -5.23
CA GLU A 184 -12.88 -15.73 -5.41
C GLU A 184 -12.10 -15.76 -6.73
N GLU A 185 -12.73 -15.30 -7.84
CA GLU A 185 -12.06 -15.21 -9.13
C GLU A 185 -10.85 -14.25 -9.08
N VAL A 186 -11.03 -13.10 -8.43
CA VAL A 186 -10.00 -12.08 -8.28
C VAL A 186 -8.82 -12.61 -7.47
N MET A 187 -9.08 -13.31 -6.36
CA MET A 187 -8.05 -13.96 -5.55
C MET A 187 -7.31 -15.08 -6.30
N ASN A 188 -7.99 -15.76 -7.23
CA ASN A 188 -7.37 -16.77 -8.10
C ASN A 188 -6.52 -16.16 -9.24
N GLY A 189 -6.54 -14.84 -9.41
CA GLY A 189 -5.76 -14.09 -10.40
C GLY A 189 -6.54 -13.76 -11.67
N HIS A 190 -7.86 -13.96 -11.70
CA HIS A 190 -8.69 -13.45 -12.79
C HIS A 190 -8.82 -11.93 -12.64
N SER A 191 -8.48 -11.22 -13.71
CA SER A 191 -8.56 -9.77 -13.75
C SER A 191 -9.30 -9.29 -15.00
N LYS A 192 -10.16 -8.29 -14.81
CA LYS A 192 -10.81 -7.54 -15.89
C LYS A 192 -10.48 -6.07 -15.68
N ILE A 193 -9.68 -5.52 -16.59
CA ILE A 193 -9.28 -4.12 -16.56
C ILE A 193 -10.49 -3.22 -16.88
N ARG A 194 -10.73 -2.22 -16.02
CA ARG A 194 -11.77 -1.21 -16.20
C ARG A 194 -11.32 -0.09 -17.16
N ASN A 195 -10.10 0.41 -16.98
CA ASN A 195 -9.52 1.50 -17.77
C ASN A 195 -8.41 0.95 -18.68
N LYS A 196 -8.77 0.54 -19.90
CA LYS A 196 -7.87 -0.26 -20.76
C LYS A 196 -6.76 0.57 -21.38
N ALA A 197 -7.03 1.81 -21.74
CA ALA A 197 -6.01 2.70 -22.32
C ALA A 197 -4.97 3.09 -21.27
N ILE A 198 -5.42 3.38 -20.04
CA ILE A 198 -4.54 3.66 -18.90
C ILE A 198 -3.66 2.44 -18.59
N ALA A 199 -4.25 1.25 -18.43
CA ALA A 199 -3.48 0.05 -18.14
C ALA A 199 -2.49 -0.30 -19.27
N ASN A 200 -2.88 -0.07 -20.53
CA ASN A 200 -1.98 -0.24 -21.67
C ASN A 200 -0.79 0.71 -21.58
N ILE A 201 -0.99 2.00 -21.32
CA ILE A 201 0.12 2.96 -21.17
C ILE A 201 1.00 2.60 -19.99
N PHE A 202 0.43 2.21 -18.86
CA PHE A 202 1.21 1.77 -17.71
C PHE A 202 2.03 0.52 -18.03
N SER A 203 1.53 -0.41 -18.86
CA SER A 203 2.33 -1.53 -19.37
C SER A 203 3.47 -1.04 -20.26
N GLN A 204 3.22 -0.07 -21.16
CA GLN A 204 4.25 0.54 -21.99
C GLN A 204 5.32 1.29 -21.17
N MET A 205 4.97 1.80 -19.99
CA MET A 205 5.86 2.44 -19.02
C MET A 205 6.56 1.43 -18.09
N GLY A 206 6.25 0.13 -18.16
CA GLY A 206 6.78 -0.85 -17.20
C GLY A 206 6.20 -0.75 -15.79
N LEU A 207 5.06 -0.07 -15.63
CA LEU A 207 4.36 0.11 -14.37
C LEU A 207 3.49 -1.12 -14.01
N VAL A 208 2.89 -1.79 -15.00
CA VAL A 208 2.07 -3.00 -14.78
C VAL A 208 2.47 -4.16 -15.67
N GLU A 209 2.18 -5.37 -15.20
CA GLU A 209 2.24 -6.59 -16.00
C GLU A 209 0.84 -7.02 -16.46
N ALA A 210 0.72 -7.55 -17.67
CA ALA A 210 -0.57 -7.89 -18.30
C ALA A 210 -1.20 -9.22 -17.84
N TRP A 211 -0.65 -9.90 -16.82
CA TRP A 211 -0.98 -11.31 -16.51
C TRP A 211 -1.84 -11.53 -15.27
N GLY A 212 -2.47 -10.48 -14.71
CA GLY A 212 -3.31 -10.63 -13.50
C GLY A 212 -2.54 -11.05 -12.24
N SER A 213 -1.22 -10.90 -12.26
CA SER A 213 -0.29 -11.30 -11.20
C SER A 213 -0.25 -10.34 -10.00
N GLY A 214 -0.92 -9.18 -10.09
CA GLY A 214 -0.82 -8.10 -9.09
C GLY A 214 -1.22 -8.49 -7.68
N ILE A 215 -2.39 -9.12 -7.51
CA ILE A 215 -2.84 -9.56 -6.18
C ILE A 215 -1.90 -10.61 -5.59
N LYS A 216 -1.45 -11.56 -6.41
CA LYS A 216 -0.48 -12.59 -5.99
C LYS A 216 0.85 -11.96 -5.58
N ARG A 217 1.32 -10.91 -6.26
CA ARG A 217 2.51 -10.16 -5.85
C ARG A 217 2.34 -9.52 -4.47
N ILE A 218 1.19 -8.87 -4.21
CA ILE A 218 0.90 -8.27 -2.91
C ILE A 218 0.92 -9.34 -1.80
N LEU A 219 0.24 -10.46 -2.03
CA LEU A 219 0.19 -11.59 -1.09
C LEU A 219 1.59 -12.20 -0.84
N ASN A 220 2.35 -12.45 -1.90
CA ASN A 220 3.69 -13.04 -1.81
C ASN A 220 4.66 -12.08 -1.10
N ALA A 221 4.65 -10.80 -1.44
CA ALA A 221 5.49 -9.80 -0.81
C ALA A 221 5.20 -9.67 0.69
N ALA A 222 3.91 -9.64 1.08
CA ALA A 222 3.52 -9.64 2.48
C ALA A 222 4.02 -10.90 3.21
N LYS A 223 3.87 -12.07 2.59
CA LYS A 223 4.35 -13.34 3.14
C LYS A 223 5.88 -13.37 3.30
N GLU A 224 6.63 -12.88 2.32
CA GLU A 224 8.09 -12.78 2.35
C GLU A 224 8.59 -11.81 3.42
N TYR A 225 7.81 -10.76 3.72
CA TYR A 225 8.07 -9.85 4.84
C TYR A 225 7.58 -10.39 6.21
N GLY A 226 6.95 -11.56 6.24
CA GLY A 226 6.39 -12.15 7.46
C GLY A 226 5.22 -11.34 8.03
N LEU A 227 4.53 -10.56 7.19
CA LEU A 227 3.38 -9.74 7.58
C LEU A 227 2.09 -10.57 7.61
N PRO A 228 1.07 -10.13 8.37
CA PRO A 228 -0.26 -10.71 8.25
C PRO A 228 -0.79 -10.63 6.81
N GLU A 229 -1.63 -11.59 6.44
CA GLU A 229 -2.19 -11.67 5.09
C GLU A 229 -2.97 -10.38 4.76
N PRO A 230 -2.68 -9.73 3.62
CA PRO A 230 -3.41 -8.56 3.15
C PRO A 230 -4.91 -8.84 2.99
N LYS A 231 -5.75 -7.87 3.35
CA LYS A 231 -7.20 -7.97 3.15
C LYS A 231 -7.64 -7.18 1.94
N PHE A 232 -8.52 -7.79 1.14
CA PHE A 232 -9.17 -7.17 -0.01
C PHE A 232 -10.66 -7.07 0.33
N GLN A 233 -11.23 -5.88 0.21
CA GLN A 233 -12.62 -5.63 0.61
C GLN A 233 -13.35 -4.83 -0.45
N GLU A 234 -14.58 -5.23 -0.72
CA GLU A 234 -15.54 -4.46 -1.49
C GLU A 234 -16.65 -3.99 -0.53
N PHE A 235 -16.87 -2.68 -0.46
CA PHE A 235 -17.93 -2.07 0.34
C PHE A 235 -18.33 -0.73 -0.28
N ASP A 236 -19.60 -0.33 -0.16
CA ASP A 236 -20.10 0.99 -0.62
C ASP A 236 -19.64 1.39 -2.04
N ASN A 237 -19.60 0.41 -2.96
CA ASN A 237 -19.07 0.60 -4.32
C ASN A 237 -17.63 1.15 -4.35
N MET A 238 -16.79 0.74 -3.40
CA MET A 238 -15.36 0.98 -3.32
C MET A 238 -14.63 -0.35 -3.16
N PHE A 239 -13.36 -0.35 -3.56
CA PHE A 239 -12.46 -1.47 -3.35
C PHE A 239 -11.29 -1.01 -2.47
N ARG A 240 -11.00 -1.74 -1.39
CA ARG A 240 -9.91 -1.45 -0.47
C ARG A 240 -8.95 -2.63 -0.38
N VAL A 241 -7.66 -2.31 -0.38
CA VAL A 241 -6.59 -3.24 -0.03
C VAL A 241 -5.93 -2.75 1.26
N GLU A 242 -5.79 -3.65 2.23
CA GLU A 242 -5.16 -3.40 3.52
C GLU A 242 -3.89 -4.25 3.66
N LEU A 243 -2.77 -3.59 3.91
CA LEU A 243 -1.48 -4.23 4.17
C LEU A 243 -1.10 -3.96 5.63
N PHE A 244 -1.09 -5.00 6.45
CA PHE A 244 -0.90 -4.89 7.90
C PHE A 244 0.58 -4.87 8.28
N ARG A 245 0.90 -4.10 9.33
CA ARG A 245 2.19 -4.14 10.00
C ARG A 245 2.27 -5.37 10.89
N ASN A 246 3.49 -5.88 11.09
CA ASN A 246 3.74 -6.87 12.13
C ASN A 246 3.72 -6.17 13.49
N PHE A 247 2.84 -6.61 14.39
CA PHE A 247 2.87 -6.17 15.79
C PHE A 247 4.05 -6.76 16.57
N LEU A 248 4.82 -7.65 15.94
CA LEU A 248 5.99 -8.29 16.53
C LEU A 248 7.25 -7.53 16.08
N PRO A 249 8.10 -7.07 17.02
CA PRO A 249 9.43 -6.58 16.68
C PRO A 249 10.16 -7.66 15.89
N MET A 250 10.71 -7.30 14.73
CA MET A 250 11.54 -8.18 13.89
C MET A 250 12.64 -8.80 14.75
N THR A 251 12.65 -10.13 14.90
CA THR A 251 13.81 -10.85 15.44
C THR A 251 14.92 -10.85 14.39
N SER A 252 16.12 -10.43 14.80
CA SER A 252 17.33 -10.95 14.19
C SER A 252 17.66 -12.24 14.93
N GLU A 253 17.42 -13.40 14.33
CA GLU A 253 18.06 -14.60 14.82
C GLU A 253 19.57 -14.46 14.56
N ASN A 254 20.35 -14.13 15.60
CA ASN A 254 21.68 -14.70 15.79
C ASN A 254 22.25 -14.45 17.20
N LYS A 255 22.66 -15.55 17.82
CA LYS A 255 23.57 -15.60 18.98
C LYS A 255 24.90 -14.95 18.58
N HIS A 256 25.33 -13.88 19.26
CA HIS A 256 26.60 -13.82 20.00
C HIS A 256 26.85 -12.43 20.62
N ILE A 257 27.62 -12.50 21.70
CA ILE A 257 28.01 -11.51 22.71
C ILE A 257 28.93 -10.42 22.12
N GLY A 258 28.75 -9.15 22.52
CA GLY A 258 29.81 -8.15 22.45
C GLY A 258 29.38 -6.70 22.17
N GLU A 259 29.29 -5.92 23.25
CA GLU A 259 29.66 -4.49 23.37
C GLU A 259 29.01 -3.37 22.53
N THR A 260 28.16 -2.63 23.26
CA THR A 260 28.10 -1.15 23.39
C THR A 260 28.27 -0.28 22.15
N SER A 261 27.13 0.23 21.67
CA SER A 261 26.99 1.56 21.06
C SER A 261 25.53 2.03 21.18
N GLU A 262 25.33 3.34 21.13
CA GLU A 262 24.30 4.13 21.83
C GLU A 262 22.82 3.78 21.53
N LYS A 263 22.03 3.71 22.60
CA LYS A 263 20.69 3.10 22.66
C LYS A 263 19.57 4.03 22.18
N HIS A 264 19.19 3.93 20.91
CA HIS A 264 17.78 4.08 20.53
C HIS A 264 17.10 2.74 20.79
N GLY A 265 16.43 2.62 21.95
CA GLY A 265 16.01 1.35 22.54
C GLY A 265 14.96 0.60 21.73
N ILE A 266 15.40 -0.20 20.77
CA ILE A 266 14.62 -1.33 20.25
C ILE A 266 14.50 -2.32 21.41
N VAL A 267 13.28 -2.52 21.90
CA VAL A 267 13.01 -3.53 22.92
C VAL A 267 12.96 -4.89 22.21
N GLU A 268 14.07 -5.63 22.29
CA GLU A 268 14.17 -6.97 21.72
C GLU A 268 13.37 -7.97 22.59
N LEU A 269 12.30 -8.53 22.01
CA LEU A 269 11.46 -9.53 22.67
C LEU A 269 11.97 -10.94 22.42
N ASN A 270 11.92 -11.79 23.44
CA ASN A 270 12.22 -13.22 23.28
C ASN A 270 11.07 -13.97 22.57
N SER A 271 11.34 -15.17 22.06
CA SER A 271 10.36 -15.99 21.32
C SER A 271 9.06 -16.24 22.09
N THR A 272 9.14 -16.48 23.40
CA THR A 272 7.96 -16.67 24.26
C THR A 272 7.14 -15.37 24.42
N GLN A 273 7.79 -14.21 24.54
CA GLN A 273 7.13 -12.91 24.63
C GLN A 273 6.40 -12.54 23.35
N GLN A 274 7.01 -12.82 22.19
CA GLN A 274 6.38 -12.62 20.89
C GLN A 274 5.13 -13.49 20.73
N GLU A 275 5.21 -14.75 21.15
CA GLU A 275 4.08 -15.67 21.05
C GLU A 275 2.93 -15.29 22.00
N ILE A 276 3.26 -14.77 23.19
CA ILE A 276 2.26 -14.15 24.09
C ILE A 276 1.57 -12.97 23.40
N VAL A 277 2.33 -12.05 22.80
CA VAL A 277 1.77 -10.87 22.10
C VAL A 277 0.88 -11.30 20.94
N LYS A 278 1.33 -12.26 20.11
CA LYS A 278 0.55 -12.80 18.99
C LYS A 278 -0.79 -13.37 19.45
N LEU A 279 -0.78 -14.22 20.48
CA LEU A 279 -2.01 -14.83 21.01
C LEU A 279 -2.96 -13.78 21.62
N LEU A 280 -2.42 -12.71 22.22
CA LEU A 280 -3.22 -11.63 22.79
C LEU A 280 -3.80 -10.67 21.74
N LEU A 281 -3.18 -10.56 20.56
CA LEU A 281 -3.77 -9.87 19.40
C LEU A 281 -4.93 -10.66 18.80
N GLU A 282 -4.82 -11.99 18.78
CA GLU A 282 -5.88 -12.88 18.31
C GLU A 282 -7.04 -12.98 19.31
N ASN A 283 -6.74 -13.02 20.62
CA ASN A 283 -7.74 -13.04 21.68
C ASN A 283 -7.23 -12.32 22.94
N ASN A 284 -7.70 -11.09 23.14
CA ASN A 284 -7.24 -10.21 24.21
C ASN A 284 -7.74 -10.59 25.62
N GLN A 285 -8.63 -11.58 25.76
CA GLN A 285 -9.17 -12.03 27.06
C GLN A 285 -8.45 -13.26 27.62
N LEU A 286 -7.41 -13.76 26.94
CA LEU A 286 -6.69 -14.94 27.41
C LEU A 286 -6.05 -14.72 28.78
N SER A 287 -6.23 -15.70 29.67
CA SER A 287 -5.56 -15.74 30.96
C SER A 287 -4.14 -16.28 30.82
N ALA A 288 -3.27 -15.98 31.79
CA ALA A 288 -1.90 -16.53 31.82
C ALA A 288 -1.89 -18.07 31.75
N ALA A 289 -2.87 -18.73 32.38
CA ALA A 289 -3.02 -20.18 32.32
C ALA A 289 -3.35 -20.70 30.90
N LYS A 290 -4.24 -20.03 30.17
CA LYS A 290 -4.57 -20.40 28.78
C LYS A 290 -3.43 -20.11 27.82
N LEU A 291 -2.67 -19.04 28.05
CA LEU A 291 -1.45 -18.73 27.29
C LEU A 291 -0.38 -19.80 27.53
N ALA A 292 -0.20 -20.25 28.78
CA ALA A 292 0.73 -21.31 29.13
C ALA A 292 0.39 -22.64 28.45
N GLU A 293 -0.89 -23.01 28.40
CA GLU A 293 -1.38 -24.19 27.71
C GLU A 293 -1.12 -24.12 26.19
N LYS A 294 -1.44 -22.98 25.57
CA LYS A 294 -1.24 -22.77 24.12
C LYS A 294 0.22 -22.74 23.70
N ILE A 295 1.11 -22.17 24.52
CA ILE A 295 2.54 -22.02 24.22
C ILE A 295 3.33 -23.27 24.67
N GLY A 296 2.78 -24.11 25.54
CA GLY A 296 3.46 -25.32 26.04
C GLY A 296 4.56 -25.03 27.06
N VAL A 297 4.45 -23.95 27.83
CA VAL A 297 5.42 -23.56 28.87
C VAL A 297 4.73 -23.39 30.23
N ALA A 298 5.50 -23.44 31.33
CA ALA A 298 4.95 -23.30 32.68
C ALA A 298 4.27 -21.93 32.90
N SER A 299 3.13 -21.88 33.62
CA SER A 299 2.37 -20.64 33.92
C SER A 299 3.25 -19.55 34.54
N ARG A 300 4.18 -19.93 35.43
CA ARG A 300 5.15 -19.01 36.04
C ARG A 300 6.04 -18.30 35.01
N ASN A 301 6.40 -18.98 33.92
CA ASN A 301 7.20 -18.39 32.83
C ASN A 301 6.35 -17.36 32.06
N ILE A 302 5.09 -17.67 31.77
CA ILE A 302 4.17 -16.73 31.12
C ILE A 302 3.92 -15.50 32.00
N GLU A 303 3.64 -15.68 33.29
CA GLU A 303 3.44 -14.57 34.23
C GLU A 303 4.66 -13.66 34.31
N SER A 304 5.87 -14.24 34.34
CA SER A 304 7.11 -13.47 34.32
C SER A 304 7.29 -12.69 33.01
N ASN A 305 6.95 -13.28 31.86
CA ASN A 305 7.07 -12.60 30.56
C ASN A 305 6.00 -11.53 30.37
N ILE A 306 4.75 -11.76 30.81
CA ILE A 306 3.69 -10.75 30.86
C ILE A 306 4.15 -9.58 31.73
N LYS A 307 4.71 -9.84 32.92
CA LYS A 307 5.21 -8.76 33.79
C LYS A 307 6.25 -7.90 33.07
N LYS A 308 7.24 -8.53 32.42
CA LYS A 308 8.25 -7.82 31.61
C LYS A 308 7.62 -7.02 30.47
N LEU A 309 6.65 -7.59 29.75
CA LEU A 309 5.95 -6.91 28.67
C LEU A 309 5.14 -5.70 29.16
N LYS A 310 4.59 -5.75 30.39
CA LYS A 310 3.96 -4.60 31.03
C LYS A 310 4.98 -3.52 31.42
N GLU A 311 6.12 -3.93 31.99
CA GLU A 311 7.23 -3.02 32.34
C GLU A 311 7.81 -2.33 31.10
N LEU A 312 7.83 -3.03 29.96
CA LEU A 312 8.25 -2.51 28.66
C LEU A 312 7.19 -1.64 27.97
N GLY A 313 6.00 -1.49 28.56
CA GLY A 313 4.91 -0.71 27.99
C GLY A 313 4.24 -1.36 26.78
N ILE A 314 4.52 -2.64 26.49
CA ILE A 314 3.98 -3.39 25.35
C ILE A 314 2.62 -3.99 25.68
N LEU A 315 2.35 -4.27 26.95
CA LEU A 315 1.07 -4.81 27.41
C LEU A 315 0.47 -3.94 28.51
N ILE A 316 -0.80 -3.54 28.35
CA ILE A 316 -1.62 -2.96 29.41
C ILE A 316 -2.77 -3.92 29.73
N ARG A 317 -3.11 -4.04 31.01
CA ARG A 317 -4.29 -4.77 31.47
C ARG A 317 -5.39 -3.77 31.79
N HIS A 318 -6.52 -3.89 31.13
CA HIS A 318 -7.74 -3.12 31.44
C HIS A 318 -8.70 -3.98 32.26
N GLY A 319 -9.31 -3.39 33.28
CA GLY A 319 -10.30 -4.06 34.12
C GLY A 319 -9.72 -4.98 35.22
N SER A 320 -10.61 -5.71 35.88
CA SER A 320 -10.25 -6.52 37.06
C SER A 320 -9.41 -7.76 36.68
N PRO A 321 -8.67 -8.37 37.63
CA PRO A 321 -7.91 -9.59 37.35
C PRO A 321 -8.74 -10.73 36.75
N LYS A 322 -10.04 -10.82 37.10
CA LYS A 322 -10.95 -11.87 36.65
C LYS A 322 -11.67 -11.57 35.34
N ASN A 323 -12.02 -10.30 35.07
CA ASN A 323 -12.85 -9.91 33.92
C ASN A 323 -12.17 -8.91 32.97
N GLY A 324 -10.89 -8.64 33.17
CA GLY A 324 -10.12 -7.71 32.35
C GLY A 324 -9.63 -8.31 31.03
N TYR A 325 -9.22 -7.43 30.12
CA TYR A 325 -8.60 -7.79 28.83
C TYR A 325 -7.24 -7.10 28.69
N TRP A 326 -6.42 -7.63 27.80
CA TRP A 326 -5.10 -7.10 27.49
C TRP A 326 -5.15 -6.16 26.28
N GLU A 327 -4.41 -5.07 26.34
CA GLU A 327 -4.14 -4.21 25.20
C GLU A 327 -2.66 -4.28 24.87
N VAL A 328 -2.32 -4.48 23.60
CA VAL A 328 -0.95 -4.47 23.10
C VAL A 328 -0.65 -3.07 22.56
N ILE A 329 0.38 -2.41 23.10
CA ILE A 329 0.74 -1.03 22.76
C ILE A 329 2.06 -1.00 21.97
N ASP A 330 2.11 -0.16 20.94
CA ASP A 330 3.27 0.06 20.09
C ASP A 330 4.43 0.69 20.90
N CYS A 331 5.59 0.03 20.90
CA CYS A 331 6.85 0.61 21.36
C CYS A 331 7.39 1.60 20.32
N GLY A 332 6.71 2.75 20.21
CA GLY A 332 7.12 3.86 19.36
C GLY A 332 7.30 5.19 20.08
N LYS A 333 6.99 5.29 21.39
CA LYS A 333 7.06 6.56 22.13
C LYS A 333 7.51 6.37 23.57
N LYS A 334 8.74 6.78 23.88
CA LYS A 334 8.99 7.35 25.22
C LYS A 334 8.36 8.73 25.22
N ASN A 335 7.35 8.92 26.07
CA ASN A 335 6.96 10.25 26.50
C ASN A 335 8.18 10.87 27.20
N ASN A 336 8.81 11.87 26.56
CA ASN A 336 9.59 12.84 27.30
C ASN A 336 8.57 13.84 27.88
N GLU A 337 7.98 13.47 29.02
CA GLU A 337 7.50 14.47 29.97
C GLU A 337 8.54 14.49 31.09
N ASP A 338 9.52 15.38 30.94
CA ASP A 338 10.25 16.04 32.01
C ASP A 338 10.84 17.33 31.42
N THR A 339 10.79 18.42 32.20
CA THR A 339 11.00 19.87 31.89
C THR A 339 9.73 20.60 31.41
N GLU A 340 9.08 21.48 32.18
CA GLU A 340 9.38 22.22 33.44
C GLU A 340 8.14 22.32 34.34
#